data_AF-A0A0S8G2T2-F1
#
_entry.id   AF-A0A0S8G2T2-F1
#
_cell.length_a   1.000
_cell.length_b   1.000
_cell.length_c   1.000
_cell.angle_alpha   90.00
_cell.angle_beta   90.00
_cell.angle_gamma   90.00
#
_symmetry.space_group_name_H-M   'P 1'
#
loop_
_entity.id
_entity.type
_entity.pdbx_description
1 polymer ?
#
loop_
_entity_poly.entity_id
_entity_poly.type
_entity_poly.pdbx_seq_one_letter_code
_entity_poly.pdbx_strand_id
1 'polypeptide(L)'
;SLQRGARIFVNYCLSCHSAAYMRYNRMGKDLGISEELVKDNLLFAADKVGDLMKAVMPAEEAKAAFSTVPPDLSVIARARKPAWLYTYMRSFYRDDKAPSGWNNTVFPHVAMPHVLYEWQGHQRAIFKQDGAFERFELVRPGSMSTEDYDKAMRDLINFLVYLGEPAKLERYQLGVWVLLFLAVFFVFAYLLKKEYWKDVH
;
A
#
# COMPACT_ATOMS: atom_id res chain seq x y z
N SER A 1 -8.67 6.95 8.57
CA SER A 1 -7.69 6.78 7.48
C SER A 1 -7.83 5.42 6.82
N LEU A 2 -7.57 4.31 7.53
CA LEU A 2 -7.60 2.95 6.97
C LEU A 2 -8.89 2.57 6.23
N GLN A 3 -10.07 2.87 6.79
CA GLN A 3 -11.34 2.60 6.11
C GLN A 3 -11.48 3.33 4.76
N ARG A 4 -11.01 4.59 4.67
CA ARG A 4 -11.01 5.35 3.40
C ARG A 4 -10.02 4.77 2.41
N GLY A 5 -8.84 4.35 2.88
CA GLY A 5 -7.86 3.65 2.05
C GLY A 5 -8.38 2.31 1.52
N ALA A 6 -9.08 1.53 2.35
CA ALA A 6 -9.72 0.29 1.96
C ALA A 6 -10.77 0.53 0.86
N ARG A 7 -11.61 1.56 1.03
CA ARG A 7 -12.56 1.99 -0.01
C ARG A 7 -11.84 2.33 -1.32
N ILE A 8 -10.79 3.14 -1.29
CA ILE A 8 -10.04 3.51 -2.51
C ILE A 8 -9.45 2.26 -3.18
N PHE A 9 -8.78 1.40 -2.40
CA PHE A 9 -8.16 0.18 -2.93
C PHE A 9 -9.17 -0.75 -3.60
N VAL A 10 -10.27 -1.05 -2.90
CA VAL A 10 -11.30 -1.97 -3.41
C VAL A 10 -11.97 -1.44 -4.67
N ASN A 11 -12.22 -0.12 -4.76
CA ASN A 11 -12.94 0.46 -5.88
C ASN A 11 -12.05 0.76 -7.10
N TYR A 12 -10.76 1.07 -6.91
CA TYR A 12 -9.89 1.55 -7.99
C TYR A 12 -8.67 0.67 -8.27
N CYS A 13 -8.26 -0.16 -7.31
CA CYS A 13 -7.03 -0.96 -7.45
C CYS A 13 -7.34 -2.45 -7.63
N LEU A 14 -8.33 -2.97 -6.92
CA LEU A 14 -8.60 -4.41 -6.83
C LEU A 14 -9.00 -5.06 -8.16
N SER A 15 -9.50 -4.29 -9.13
CA SER A 15 -9.79 -4.78 -10.48
C SER A 15 -8.54 -5.34 -11.18
N CYS A 16 -7.38 -4.72 -10.95
CA CYS A 16 -6.10 -5.13 -11.56
C CYS A 16 -5.14 -5.76 -10.54
N HIS A 17 -5.15 -5.30 -9.29
CA HIS A 17 -4.19 -5.67 -8.26
C HIS A 17 -4.81 -6.51 -7.17
N SER A 18 -4.27 -7.71 -6.96
CA SER A 18 -4.68 -8.55 -5.83
C SER A 18 -4.12 -8.03 -4.51
N ALA A 19 -4.81 -8.34 -3.42
CA ALA A 19 -4.24 -8.44 -2.08
C ALA A 19 -4.47 -9.88 -1.59
N ALA A 20 -3.89 -10.84 -2.33
CA ALA A 20 -4.18 -12.27 -2.25
C ALA A 20 -3.90 -12.90 -0.88
N TYR A 21 -3.21 -12.24 0.05
CA TYR A 21 -3.01 -12.72 1.42
C TYR A 21 -3.96 -12.10 2.45
N MET A 22 -4.86 -11.21 2.04
CA MET A 22 -5.85 -10.60 2.92
C MET A 22 -7.25 -11.15 2.66
N ARG A 23 -7.97 -11.48 3.73
CA ARG A 23 -9.41 -11.83 3.70
C ARG A 23 -10.27 -10.62 4.02
N TYR A 24 -11.44 -10.51 3.40
CA TYR A 24 -12.36 -9.39 3.63
C TYR A 24 -12.83 -9.30 5.08
N ASN A 25 -13.15 -10.43 5.72
CA ASN A 25 -13.60 -10.46 7.11
C ASN A 25 -12.52 -10.02 8.11
N ARG A 26 -11.26 -10.40 7.88
CA ARG A 26 -10.13 -9.96 8.70
C ARG A 26 -9.94 -8.46 8.60
N MET A 27 -9.96 -7.92 7.37
CA MET A 27 -9.91 -6.48 7.12
C MET A 27 -11.08 -5.77 7.80
N GLY A 28 -12.31 -6.26 7.65
CA GLY A 28 -13.48 -5.69 8.33
C GLY A 28 -13.33 -5.62 9.84
N LYS A 29 -12.94 -6.74 10.47
CA LYS A 29 -12.72 -6.82 11.91
C LYS A 29 -11.64 -5.85 12.39
N ASP A 30 -10.48 -5.82 11.73
CA ASP A 30 -9.35 -4.98 12.12
C ASP A 30 -9.66 -3.48 11.94
N LEU A 31 -10.46 -3.13 10.93
CA LEU A 31 -10.81 -1.74 10.60
C LEU A 31 -12.11 -1.28 11.29
N GLY A 32 -12.77 -2.14 12.06
CA GLY A 32 -14.06 -1.83 12.71
C GLY A 32 -15.21 -1.62 11.73
N ILE A 33 -15.19 -2.34 10.59
CA ILE A 33 -16.27 -2.36 9.60
C ILE A 33 -17.11 -3.61 9.85
N SER A 34 -18.44 -3.45 9.98
CA SER A 34 -19.33 -4.59 10.18
C SER A 34 -19.28 -5.54 8.98
N GLU A 35 -19.55 -6.82 9.21
CA GLU A 35 -19.57 -7.81 8.14
C GLU A 35 -20.60 -7.48 7.05
N GLU A 36 -21.74 -6.93 7.45
CA GLU A 36 -22.79 -6.43 6.55
C GLU A 36 -22.26 -5.31 5.64
N LEU A 37 -21.61 -4.29 6.20
CA LEU A 37 -21.03 -3.21 5.40
C LEU A 37 -19.93 -3.70 4.45
N VAL A 38 -19.15 -4.71 4.85
CA VAL A 38 -18.16 -5.35 3.97
C VAL A 38 -18.85 -6.04 2.79
N LYS A 39 -19.91 -6.82 3.05
CA LYS A 39 -20.69 -7.49 2.00
C LYS A 39 -21.29 -6.49 1.03
N ASP A 40 -21.94 -5.45 1.55
CA ASP A 40 -22.73 -4.52 0.75
C ASP A 40 -21.87 -3.55 -0.06
N ASN A 41 -20.67 -3.20 0.42
CA ASN A 41 -19.89 -2.10 -0.14
C ASN A 41 -18.47 -2.46 -0.61
N LEU A 42 -17.94 -3.63 -0.26
CA LEU A 42 -16.55 -3.97 -0.55
C LEU A 42 -16.37 -5.32 -1.25
N LEU A 43 -17.38 -6.18 -1.27
CA LEU A 43 -17.29 -7.55 -1.78
C LEU A 43 -17.64 -7.63 -3.29
N PHE A 44 -16.97 -6.83 -4.12
CA PHE A 44 -17.25 -6.80 -5.57
C PHE A 44 -16.55 -7.90 -6.38
N ALA A 45 -15.47 -8.46 -5.84
CA ALA A 45 -14.60 -9.41 -6.52
C ALA A 45 -14.57 -10.80 -5.86
N ALA A 46 -15.56 -11.10 -5.01
CA ALA A 46 -15.65 -12.35 -4.26
C ALA A 46 -17.11 -12.65 -3.85
N ASP A 47 -17.38 -13.89 -3.44
CA ASP A 47 -18.73 -14.31 -3.06
C ASP A 47 -18.94 -14.27 -1.54
N LYS A 48 -17.88 -14.51 -0.75
CA LYS A 48 -17.95 -14.60 0.71
C LYS A 48 -16.95 -13.67 1.36
N VAL A 49 -17.32 -13.11 2.51
CA VAL A 49 -16.39 -12.30 3.33
C VAL A 49 -15.16 -13.08 3.82
N GLY A 50 -15.25 -14.42 3.85
CA GLY A 50 -14.11 -15.26 4.17
C GLY A 50 -13.10 -15.35 3.03
N ASP A 51 -13.44 -14.94 1.82
CA ASP A 51 -12.58 -15.09 0.64
C ASP A 51 -11.42 -14.09 0.64
N LEU A 52 -10.43 -14.39 -0.20
CA LEU A 52 -9.27 -13.55 -0.39
C LEU A 52 -9.57 -12.44 -1.41
N MET A 53 -8.91 -11.30 -1.25
CA MET A 53 -8.98 -10.20 -2.21
C MET A 53 -8.15 -10.51 -3.45
N LYS A 54 -8.75 -11.19 -4.43
CA LYS A 54 -8.10 -11.48 -5.71
C LYS A 54 -8.62 -10.57 -6.80
N ALA A 55 -7.72 -10.09 -7.64
CA ALA A 55 -8.09 -9.39 -8.85
C ALA A 55 -8.84 -10.34 -9.79
N VAL A 56 -9.86 -9.80 -10.45
CA VAL A 56 -10.73 -10.56 -11.36
C VAL A 56 -10.04 -10.81 -12.71
N MET A 57 -9.07 -9.97 -13.08
CA MET A 57 -8.39 -10.04 -14.37
C MET A 57 -7.44 -11.26 -14.48
N PRO A 58 -7.63 -12.16 -15.47
CA PRO A 58 -6.70 -13.25 -15.74
C PRO A 58 -5.32 -12.76 -16.18
N ALA A 59 -4.26 -13.50 -15.85
CA ALA A 59 -2.88 -13.09 -16.11
C ALA A 59 -2.57 -12.90 -17.62
N GLU A 60 -3.11 -13.76 -18.49
CA GLU A 60 -2.90 -13.66 -19.94
C GLU A 60 -3.55 -12.38 -20.51
N GLU A 61 -4.78 -12.08 -20.08
CA GLU A 61 -5.48 -10.84 -20.46
C GLU A 61 -4.76 -9.60 -19.92
N ALA A 62 -4.29 -9.65 -18.67
CA ALA A 62 -3.52 -8.58 -18.07
C ALA A 62 -2.22 -8.29 -18.84
N LYS A 63 -1.51 -9.35 -19.25
CA LYS A 63 -0.29 -9.24 -20.05
C LYS A 63 -0.58 -8.70 -21.45
N ALA A 64 -1.68 -9.11 -22.07
CA ALA A 64 -2.11 -8.57 -23.37
C ALA A 64 -2.47 -7.08 -23.28
N ALA A 65 -3.17 -6.67 -22.22
CA ALA A 65 -3.63 -5.28 -22.04
C ALA A 65 -2.52 -4.32 -21.57
N PHE A 66 -1.65 -4.75 -20.66
CA PHE A 66 -0.66 -3.89 -20.00
C PHE A 66 0.79 -4.25 -20.30
N SER A 67 1.04 -5.21 -21.20
CA SER A 67 2.38 -5.76 -21.49
C SER A 67 3.07 -6.45 -20.31
N THR A 68 2.44 -6.49 -19.14
CA THR A 68 2.92 -7.11 -17.91
C THR A 68 1.75 -7.45 -17.01
N VAL A 69 1.95 -8.39 -16.09
CA VAL A 69 0.94 -8.75 -15.09
C VAL A 69 1.06 -7.75 -13.91
N PRO A 70 -0.03 -7.08 -13.51
CA PRO A 70 -0.03 -6.23 -12.34
C PRO A 70 0.45 -6.99 -11.10
N PRO A 71 1.37 -6.43 -10.29
CA PRO A 71 1.85 -7.10 -9.09
C PRO A 71 0.74 -7.24 -8.04
N ASP A 72 0.84 -8.31 -7.25
CA ASP A 72 0.09 -8.43 -6.00
C ASP A 72 0.57 -7.38 -4.99
N LEU A 73 -0.37 -6.72 -4.32
CA LEU A 73 -0.12 -5.62 -3.40
C LEU A 73 -0.21 -6.02 -1.93
N SER A 74 -0.38 -7.30 -1.60
CA SER A 74 -0.53 -7.78 -0.21
C SER A 74 0.61 -7.30 0.69
N VAL A 75 1.84 -7.24 0.17
CA VAL A 75 3.04 -6.85 0.93
C VAL A 75 3.85 -5.73 0.26
N ILE A 76 3.26 -5.00 -0.69
CA ILE A 76 4.00 -4.01 -1.51
C ILE A 76 4.63 -2.90 -0.67
N ALA A 77 3.97 -2.49 0.42
CA ALA A 77 4.49 -1.46 1.33
C ALA A 77 5.80 -1.89 2.02
N ARG A 78 6.05 -3.20 2.17
CA ARG A 78 7.32 -3.75 2.66
C ARG A 78 8.39 -3.77 1.57
N ALA A 79 8.00 -3.99 0.31
CA ALA A 79 8.93 -4.05 -0.82
C ALA A 79 9.41 -2.66 -1.28
N ARG A 80 8.55 -1.64 -1.29
CA ARG A 80 8.88 -0.31 -1.86
C ARG A 80 8.99 0.83 -0.84
N LYS A 81 8.71 0.60 0.44
CA LYS A 81 8.53 1.63 1.50
C LYS A 81 7.30 2.53 1.24
N PRO A 82 6.60 3.01 2.29
CA PRO A 82 5.37 3.80 2.13
C PRO A 82 5.60 5.13 1.40
N ALA A 83 6.71 5.82 1.69
CA ALA A 83 7.03 7.11 1.09
C ALA A 83 7.21 7.02 -0.44
N TRP A 84 7.78 5.92 -0.94
CA TRP A 84 7.93 5.70 -2.38
C TRP A 84 6.57 5.48 -3.04
N LEU A 85 5.68 4.68 -2.45
CA LEU A 85 4.33 4.44 -2.97
C LEU A 85 3.51 5.73 -3.03
N TYR A 86 3.62 6.55 -1.99
CA TYR A 86 2.97 7.86 -1.94
C TYR A 86 3.46 8.78 -3.06
N THR A 87 4.77 8.87 -3.25
CA THR A 87 5.33 9.65 -4.36
C THR A 87 4.95 9.07 -5.71
N TYR A 88 5.00 7.75 -5.88
CA TYR A 88 4.59 7.06 -7.11
C TYR A 88 3.17 7.47 -7.53
N MET A 89 2.20 7.45 -6.62
CA MET A 89 0.83 7.84 -6.94
C MET A 89 0.64 9.34 -7.26
N ARG A 90 1.58 10.20 -6.85
CA ARG A 90 1.53 11.65 -7.14
C ARG A 90 2.35 12.06 -8.37
N SER A 91 3.23 11.19 -8.83
CA SER A 91 4.21 11.48 -9.88
C SER A 91 3.76 11.09 -11.28
N PHE A 92 2.49 10.74 -11.49
CA PHE A 92 1.94 10.45 -12.81
C PHE A 92 1.76 11.72 -13.63
N TYR A 93 2.12 11.68 -14.91
CA TYR A 93 1.94 12.81 -15.82
C TYR A 93 1.53 12.32 -17.21
N ARG A 94 0.88 13.19 -17.99
CA ARG A 94 0.49 12.90 -19.37
C ARG A 94 1.72 12.78 -20.26
N ASP A 95 1.79 11.69 -21.01
CA ASP A 95 2.83 11.40 -21.98
C ASP A 95 2.21 10.69 -23.18
N ASP A 96 2.04 11.43 -24.29
CA ASP A 96 1.40 10.91 -25.50
C ASP A 96 2.25 9.84 -26.20
N LYS A 97 3.53 9.68 -25.81
CA LYS A 97 4.40 8.62 -26.32
C LYS A 97 4.26 7.33 -25.53
N ALA A 98 3.73 7.39 -24.30
CA ALA A 98 3.49 6.20 -23.49
C ALA A 98 2.26 5.43 -24.02
N PRO A 99 2.27 4.09 -24.06
CA PRO A 99 1.14 3.30 -24.53
C PRO A 99 -0.19 3.58 -23.80
N SER A 100 -0.11 3.89 -22.50
CA SER A 100 -1.29 4.24 -21.68
C SER A 100 -1.67 5.73 -21.74
N GLY A 101 -0.88 6.56 -22.42
CA GLY A 101 -0.98 8.02 -22.36
C GLY A 101 -0.50 8.63 -21.03
N TRP A 102 0.11 7.82 -20.15
CA TRP A 102 0.59 8.22 -18.83
C TRP A 102 1.98 7.66 -18.57
N ASN A 103 2.81 8.46 -17.91
CA ASN A 103 4.14 8.05 -17.46
C ASN A 103 4.38 8.56 -16.03
N ASN A 104 5.52 8.23 -15.42
CA ASN A 104 5.79 8.53 -14.02
C ASN A 104 7.26 8.93 -13.79
N THR A 105 7.48 9.96 -12.96
CA THR A 105 8.84 10.49 -12.73
C THR A 105 9.68 9.63 -11.78
N VAL A 106 9.08 8.80 -10.92
CA VAL A 106 9.82 7.86 -10.05
C VAL A 106 9.86 6.44 -10.59
N PHE A 107 9.04 6.12 -11.58
CA PHE A 107 9.09 4.86 -12.30
C PHE A 107 8.86 5.07 -13.81
N PRO A 108 9.90 5.46 -14.55
CA PRO A 108 9.81 5.74 -15.99
C PRO A 108 9.33 4.53 -16.77
N HIS A 109 8.54 4.76 -17.82
CA HIS A 109 7.96 3.72 -18.68
C HIS A 109 7.04 2.76 -17.91
N VAL A 110 6.36 3.30 -16.89
CA VAL A 110 5.36 2.56 -16.13
C VAL A 110 4.27 2.02 -17.06
N ALA A 111 3.98 0.73 -16.93
CA ALA A 111 2.89 0.08 -17.67
C ALA A 111 1.51 0.45 -17.13
N MET A 112 1.41 0.72 -15.82
CA MET A 112 0.16 1.07 -15.15
C MET A 112 -0.35 2.43 -15.66
N PRO A 113 -1.59 2.51 -16.16
CA PRO A 113 -2.24 3.79 -16.44
C PRO A 113 -2.48 4.56 -15.14
N HIS A 114 -2.64 5.88 -15.21
CA HIS A 114 -3.02 6.64 -14.03
C HIS A 114 -4.52 6.47 -13.71
N VAL A 115 -4.86 5.47 -12.88
CA VAL A 115 -6.27 5.13 -12.58
C VAL A 115 -7.03 6.18 -11.76
N LEU A 116 -6.34 7.13 -11.14
CA LEU A 116 -6.93 8.22 -10.33
C LEU A 116 -6.79 9.60 -11.00
N TYR A 117 -6.59 9.62 -12.31
CA TYR A 117 -6.35 10.85 -13.06
C TYR A 117 -7.50 11.85 -12.97
N GLU A 118 -8.73 11.39 -12.81
CA GLU A 118 -9.89 12.28 -12.67
C GLU A 118 -9.83 13.04 -11.35
N TRP A 119 -9.25 12.45 -10.30
CA TRP A 119 -9.09 13.11 -9.00
C TRP A 119 -7.90 14.06 -9.02
N GLN A 120 -6.76 13.62 -9.54
CA GLN A 120 -5.54 14.43 -9.62
C GLN A 120 -5.66 15.59 -10.63
N GLY A 121 -6.32 15.33 -11.75
CA GLY A 121 -6.24 16.15 -12.95
C GLY A 121 -5.14 15.69 -13.91
N HIS A 122 -5.00 16.41 -15.02
CA HIS A 122 -3.93 16.16 -15.98
C HIS A 122 -2.78 17.11 -15.69
N GLN A 123 -1.63 16.56 -15.30
CA GLN A 123 -0.39 17.31 -15.17
C GLN A 123 0.63 16.87 -16.23
N ARG A 124 1.52 17.79 -16.59
CA ARG A 124 2.67 17.58 -17.45
C ARG A 124 3.95 17.70 -16.63
N ALA A 125 4.93 16.86 -16.92
CA ALA A 125 6.27 16.99 -16.34
C ALA A 125 7.11 17.96 -17.18
N ILE A 126 7.71 18.95 -16.53
CA ILE A 126 8.69 19.86 -17.12
C ILE A 126 10.08 19.36 -16.75
N PHE A 127 10.92 19.19 -17.76
CA PHE A 127 12.30 18.73 -17.63
C PHE A 127 13.25 19.84 -18.05
N LYS A 128 14.42 19.87 -17.41
CA LYS A 128 15.54 20.75 -17.76
C LYS A 128 16.19 20.28 -19.06
N GLN A 129 17.08 21.10 -19.62
CA GLN A 129 17.84 20.77 -20.84
C GLN A 129 18.71 19.51 -20.69
N ASP A 130 19.17 19.20 -19.47
CA ASP A 130 19.94 18.00 -19.14
C ASP A 130 19.05 16.74 -18.95
N GLY A 131 17.73 16.88 -19.11
CA GLY A 131 16.75 15.80 -18.93
C GLY A 131 16.31 15.58 -17.48
N ALA A 132 16.82 16.35 -16.50
CA ALA A 132 16.39 16.22 -15.12
C ALA A 132 14.97 16.76 -14.92
N PHE A 133 14.15 16.06 -14.12
CA PHE A 133 12.83 16.54 -13.75
C PHE A 133 12.92 17.84 -12.93
N GLU A 134 12.14 18.85 -13.33
CA GLU A 134 12.11 20.15 -12.66
C GLU A 134 10.85 20.32 -11.82
N ARG A 135 9.67 20.23 -12.45
CA ARG A 135 8.39 20.44 -11.78
C ARG A 135 7.23 19.86 -12.58
N PHE A 136 6.09 19.71 -11.92
CA PHE A 136 4.82 19.47 -12.59
C PHE A 136 4.11 20.78 -12.93
N GLU A 137 3.38 20.77 -14.04
CA GLU A 137 2.47 21.82 -14.45
C GLU A 137 1.07 21.23 -14.64
N LEU A 138 0.08 21.74 -13.91
CA LEU A 138 -1.29 21.28 -14.01
C LEU A 138 -1.93 21.87 -15.28
N VAL A 139 -2.24 21.01 -16.24
CA VAL A 139 -2.82 21.38 -17.54
C VAL A 139 -4.35 21.41 -17.46
N ARG A 140 -4.94 20.45 -16.73
CA ARG A 140 -6.38 20.39 -16.47
C ARG A 140 -6.64 20.02 -15.02
N PRO A 141 -7.46 20.78 -14.26
CA PRO A 141 -7.78 20.43 -12.89
C PRO A 141 -8.57 19.13 -12.82
N GLY A 142 -8.32 18.35 -11.76
CA GLY A 142 -9.13 17.18 -11.40
C GLY A 142 -10.34 17.57 -10.55
N SER A 143 -11.07 16.56 -10.10
CA SER A 143 -12.22 16.71 -9.20
C SER A 143 -11.82 17.00 -7.75
N MET A 144 -10.56 16.78 -7.38
CA MET A 144 -10.05 17.07 -6.04
C MET A 144 -9.06 18.24 -6.06
N SER A 145 -8.98 18.95 -4.94
CA SER A 145 -7.83 19.84 -4.69
C SER A 145 -6.55 19.01 -4.52
N THR A 146 -5.39 19.62 -4.74
CA THR A 146 -4.09 18.96 -4.52
C THR A 146 -3.95 18.43 -3.09
N GLU A 147 -4.45 19.18 -2.10
CA GLU A 147 -4.41 18.77 -0.70
C GLU A 147 -5.30 17.56 -0.42
N ASP A 148 -6.50 17.52 -1.00
CA ASP A 148 -7.43 16.40 -0.82
C ASP A 148 -6.95 15.14 -1.55
N TYR A 149 -6.37 15.31 -2.74
CA TYR A 149 -5.71 14.21 -3.45
C TYR A 149 -4.55 13.65 -2.61
N ASP A 150 -3.73 14.51 -2.01
CA ASP A 150 -2.65 14.11 -1.12
C ASP A 150 -3.16 13.36 0.12
N LYS A 151 -4.27 13.79 0.71
CA LYS A 151 -4.93 13.07 1.82
C LYS A 151 -5.44 11.70 1.37
N ALA A 152 -6.09 11.62 0.21
CA ALA A 152 -6.57 10.36 -0.35
C ALA A 152 -5.41 9.39 -0.62
N MET A 153 -4.28 9.87 -1.15
CA MET A 153 -3.11 9.03 -1.38
C MET A 153 -2.50 8.55 -0.07
N ARG A 154 -2.44 9.40 0.96
CA ARG A 154 -2.02 8.96 2.30
C ARG A 154 -2.94 7.88 2.87
N ASP A 155 -4.25 8.02 2.72
CA ASP A 155 -5.21 7.02 3.17
C ASP A 155 -5.03 5.68 2.45
N LEU A 156 -4.86 5.71 1.12
CA LEU A 156 -4.56 4.51 0.31
C LEU A 156 -3.25 3.84 0.75
N ILE A 157 -2.17 4.60 0.91
CA ILE A 157 -0.87 4.05 1.31
C ILE A 157 -0.91 3.52 2.75
N ASN A 158 -1.61 4.19 3.67
CA ASN A 158 -1.81 3.68 5.03
C ASN A 158 -2.54 2.33 5.02
N PHE A 159 -3.52 2.15 4.13
CA PHE A 159 -4.16 0.86 3.94
C PHE A 159 -3.22 -0.20 3.35
N LEU A 160 -2.39 0.13 2.35
CA LEU A 160 -1.36 -0.79 1.83
C LEU A 160 -0.32 -1.17 2.90
N VAL A 161 0.00 -0.25 3.82
CA VAL A 161 0.86 -0.54 4.99
C VAL A 161 0.18 -1.51 5.94
N TYR A 162 -1.12 -1.33 6.19
CA TYR A 162 -1.91 -2.27 6.97
C TYR A 162 -1.93 -3.66 6.31
N LEU A 163 -2.18 -3.76 5.00
CA LEU A 163 -2.16 -5.04 4.27
C LEU A 163 -0.83 -5.77 4.44
N GLY A 164 0.29 -5.04 4.33
CA GLY A 164 1.63 -5.62 4.49
C GLY A 164 1.98 -6.05 5.91
N GLU A 165 1.28 -5.52 6.92
CA GLU A 165 1.51 -5.85 8.32
C GLU A 165 0.26 -5.64 9.21
N PRO A 166 -0.75 -6.51 9.13
CA PRO A 166 -2.03 -6.31 9.81
C PRO A 166 -1.93 -6.35 11.34
N ALA A 167 -0.97 -7.13 11.86
CA ALA A 167 -0.73 -7.30 13.30
C ALA A 167 0.27 -6.27 13.88
N LYS A 168 0.54 -5.16 13.18
CA LYS A 168 1.59 -4.20 13.57
C LYS A 168 1.41 -3.64 14.98
N LEU A 169 0.19 -3.25 15.33
CA LEU A 169 -0.11 -2.70 16.67
C LEU A 169 0.02 -3.76 17.76
N GLU A 170 -0.52 -4.96 17.53
CA GLU A 170 -0.40 -6.10 18.46
C GLU A 170 1.07 -6.47 18.67
N ARG A 171 1.89 -6.49 17.60
CA ARG A 171 3.33 -6.77 17.68
C ARG A 171 4.08 -5.77 18.54
N TYR A 172 3.79 -4.47 18.43
CA TYR A 172 4.45 -3.46 19.26
C TYR A 172 4.05 -3.58 20.72
N GLN A 173 2.76 -3.82 21.00
CA GLN A 173 2.27 -4.03 22.37
C GLN A 173 2.93 -5.25 23.02
N LEU A 174 2.96 -6.39 22.31
CA LEU A 174 3.64 -7.60 22.78
C LEU A 174 5.15 -7.40 22.93
N GLY A 175 5.77 -6.68 22.00
CA GLY A 175 7.21 -6.39 22.03
C GLY A 175 7.66 -5.69 23.31
N VAL A 176 6.88 -4.74 23.82
CA VAL A 176 7.18 -4.07 25.10
C VAL A 176 7.18 -5.05 26.26
N TRP A 177 6.17 -5.92 26.35
CA TRP A 177 6.09 -6.93 27.40
C TRP A 177 7.20 -7.98 27.31
N VAL A 178 7.55 -8.40 26.09
CA VAL A 178 8.67 -9.32 25.85
C VAL A 178 9.99 -8.68 26.29
N LEU A 179 10.25 -7.42 25.93
CA LEU A 179 11.47 -6.72 26.34
C LEU A 179 11.56 -6.52 27.85
N LEU A 180 10.44 -6.21 28.51
CA LEU A 180 10.39 -6.12 29.97
C LEU A 180 10.68 -7.47 30.63
N PHE A 181 10.06 -8.54 30.15
CA PHE A 181 10.33 -9.89 30.64
C PHE A 181 11.81 -10.26 30.45
N LEU A 182 12.39 -10.00 29.27
CA LEU A 182 13.79 -10.27 28.99
C LEU A 182 14.73 -9.46 29.87
N ALA A 183 14.41 -8.19 30.18
CA ALA A 183 15.21 -7.37 31.09
C ALA A 183 15.22 -7.93 32.52
N VAL A 184 14.05 -8.34 33.02
CA VAL A 184 13.92 -8.98 34.34
C VAL A 184 14.64 -10.32 34.37
N PHE A 185 14.41 -11.16 33.36
CA PHE A 185 15.07 -12.45 33.22
C PHE A 185 16.59 -12.31 33.11
N PHE A 186 17.08 -11.28 32.41
CA PHE A 186 18.51 -10.98 32.31
C PHE A 186 19.15 -10.72 33.68
N VAL A 187 18.47 -10.01 34.59
CA VAL A 187 18.97 -9.81 35.96
C VAL A 187 19.15 -11.14 36.67
N PHE A 188 18.13 -12.02 36.62
CA PHE A 188 18.21 -13.35 37.25
C PHE A 188 19.29 -14.23 36.61
N ALA A 189 19.36 -14.27 35.28
CA ALA A 189 20.37 -15.01 34.55
C ALA A 189 21.79 -14.50 34.83
N TYR A 190 21.97 -13.18 34.98
CA TYR A 190 23.25 -12.57 35.34
C TYR A 190 23.66 -12.94 36.77
N LEU A 191 22.74 -12.88 37.74
CA LEU A 191 23.01 -13.29 39.12
C LEU A 191 23.36 -14.78 39.18
N LEU A 192 22.63 -15.62 38.43
CA LEU A 192 22.92 -17.05 38.31
C LEU A 192 24.31 -17.29 37.72
N LYS A 193 24.66 -16.60 36.62
CA LYS A 193 26.01 -16.67 36.04
C LYS A 193 27.07 -16.29 37.07
N LYS A 194 26.87 -15.19 37.79
CA LYS A 194 27.83 -14.71 38.80
C LYS A 194 28.06 -15.75 39.89
N GLU A 195 27.01 -16.47 40.30
CA GLU A 195 27.13 -17.53 41.30
C GLU A 195 27.88 -18.75 40.75
N TYR A 196 27.51 -19.26 39.58
CA TYR A 196 28.16 -20.43 38.97
C TYR A 196 29.64 -20.21 38.60
N TRP A 197 30.00 -18.97 38.24
CA TRP A 197 31.36 -18.62 37.81
C TRP A 197 32.26 -18.15 38.96
N LYS A 198 31.76 -18.15 40.20
CA LYS A 198 32.53 -17.73 41.36
C LYS A 198 33.77 -18.59 41.60
N ASP A 199 33.69 -19.87 41.24
CA ASP A 199 34.76 -20.86 41.46
C ASP A 199 35.65 -21.08 40.22
N VAL A 200 35.40 -20.36 39.13
CA VAL A 200 36.18 -20.41 37.88
C VAL A 200 36.91 -19.08 37.73
N HIS A 201 38.21 -19.08 38.06
CA HIS A 201 39.11 -17.92 37.96
C HIS A 201 39.79 -17.88 36.58
#